data_AF-A0A6F9C5T2-F1
#
_entry.id   AF-A0A6F9C5T2-F1
#
_cell.length_a   1.000
_cell.length_b   1.000
_cell.length_c   1.000
_cell.angle_alpha   90.00
_cell.angle_beta   90.00
_cell.angle_gamma   90.00
#
_symmetry.space_group_name_H-M   'P 1'
#
loop_
_entity.id
_entity.type
_entity.pdbx_description
1 polymer ?
#
loop_
_entity_poly.entity_id
_entity_poly.type
_entity_poly.pdbx_seq_one_letter_code
_entity_poly.pdbx_strand_id
1 'polypeptide(L)'
;MQEEIDTVFPQQGNPHTMTKLQEEIDTVFPNKAPIQYEALMQMDYLDSVLNESLRLYPIAARLERVAKKTVEINGIVIPKDCVIMVPTWTLHRDPEIWSDPEEFKPERFSKENKESIDPYTYMPFGAGPRNCIGMRFALIMIKLAMVEILQSFTFSVCDETEVRRSPEQTEYDIIKYQYHS
;
A
#
# COMPACT_ATOMS: atom_id res chain seq x y z
N MET A 1 2.95 -30.24 -17.32
CA MET A 1 1.72 -29.66 -16.73
C MET A 1 1.95 -28.98 -15.37
N GLN A 2 3.19 -28.88 -14.88
CA GLN A 2 3.55 -28.15 -13.67
C GLN A 2 4.46 -26.94 -13.97
N GLU A 3 4.82 -26.70 -15.24
CA GLU A 3 5.81 -25.69 -15.66
C GLU A 3 5.19 -24.42 -16.29
N GLU A 4 3.86 -24.33 -16.40
CA GLU A 4 3.17 -23.17 -17.00
C GLU A 4 2.55 -22.19 -15.97
N ILE A 5 2.83 -22.38 -14.67
CA ILE A 5 2.20 -21.58 -13.60
C ILE A 5 3.10 -20.41 -13.15
N ASP A 6 4.40 -20.44 -13.47
CA ASP A 6 5.41 -19.58 -12.83
C ASP A 6 5.76 -18.27 -13.58
N THR A 7 5.04 -17.88 -14.63
CA THR A 7 5.42 -16.70 -15.44
C THR A 7 4.46 -15.51 -15.36
N VAL A 8 3.47 -15.52 -14.47
CA VAL A 8 2.24 -14.73 -14.68
C VAL A 8 1.96 -13.71 -13.59
N PHE A 9 2.95 -12.92 -13.18
CA PHE A 9 2.71 -11.52 -12.81
C PHE A 9 3.95 -10.76 -13.30
N PRO A 10 3.84 -9.47 -13.66
CA PRO A 10 5.06 -8.69 -13.79
C PRO A 10 5.91 -8.90 -12.55
N GLN A 11 7.23 -8.96 -12.72
CA GLN A 11 8.22 -9.18 -11.64
C GLN A 11 8.19 -8.12 -10.51
N GLN A 12 7.11 -7.35 -10.39
CA GLN A 12 6.84 -6.32 -9.40
C GLN A 12 5.49 -6.50 -8.66
N GLY A 13 4.66 -7.47 -9.04
CA GLY A 13 3.53 -7.95 -8.24
C GLY A 13 3.74 -9.41 -7.92
N ASN A 14 4.14 -9.74 -6.70
CA ASN A 14 4.48 -11.10 -6.29
C ASN A 14 3.31 -12.07 -6.60
N PRO A 15 3.44 -13.02 -7.55
CA PRO A 15 2.39 -13.99 -7.87
C PRO A 15 1.82 -14.71 -6.66
N HIS A 16 2.72 -14.98 -5.73
CA HIS A 16 2.40 -15.66 -4.50
C HIS A 16 1.42 -14.86 -3.62
N THR A 17 1.42 -13.52 -3.70
CA THR A 17 0.52 -12.69 -2.89
C THR A 17 -0.93 -12.88 -3.28
N MET A 18 -1.26 -12.82 -4.57
CA MET A 18 -2.65 -12.92 -5.00
C MET A 18 -3.21 -14.33 -4.73
N THR A 19 -2.41 -15.37 -4.97
CA THR A 19 -2.75 -16.75 -4.62
C THR A 19 -2.97 -16.91 -3.13
N LYS A 20 -2.02 -16.47 -2.29
CA LYS A 20 -2.12 -16.56 -0.83
C LYS A 20 -3.30 -15.78 -0.26
N LEU A 21 -3.64 -14.64 -0.86
CA LEU A 21 -4.83 -13.87 -0.49
C LEU A 21 -6.13 -14.60 -0.85
N GLN A 22 -6.22 -15.18 -2.05
CA GLN A 22 -7.37 -16.02 -2.42
C GLN A 22 -7.49 -17.25 -1.53
N GLU A 23 -6.38 -17.91 -1.18
CA GLU A 23 -6.37 -19.03 -0.22
C GLU A 23 -6.89 -18.62 1.17
N GLU A 24 -6.51 -17.45 1.69
CA GLU A 24 -7.06 -16.92 2.93
C GLU A 24 -8.58 -16.69 2.81
N ILE A 25 -9.02 -16.09 1.71
CA ILE A 25 -10.45 -15.83 1.43
C ILE A 25 -11.25 -17.14 1.36
N ASP A 26 -10.76 -18.13 0.61
CA ASP A 26 -11.42 -19.43 0.44
C ASP A 26 -11.48 -20.22 1.76
N THR A 27 -10.45 -20.07 2.60
CA THR A 27 -10.41 -20.68 3.92
C THR A 27 -11.42 -20.04 4.87
N VAL A 28 -11.51 -18.70 4.88
CA VAL A 28 -12.41 -17.96 5.77
C VAL A 28 -13.86 -18.04 5.31
N PHE A 29 -14.11 -18.04 4.00
CA PHE A 29 -15.44 -18.04 3.39
C PHE A 29 -15.60 -19.14 2.32
N PRO A 30 -15.62 -20.43 2.73
CA PRO A 30 -15.67 -21.56 1.81
C PRO A 30 -16.95 -21.56 0.96
N ASN A 31 -16.85 -22.03 -0.28
CA ASN A 31 -17.96 -22.10 -1.23
C ASN A 31 -18.67 -20.75 -1.46
N LYS A 32 -17.93 -19.64 -1.43
CA LYS A 32 -18.46 -18.28 -1.58
C LYS A 32 -19.52 -17.96 -0.51
N ALA A 33 -19.26 -18.39 0.73
CA ALA A 33 -20.14 -18.09 1.86
C ALA A 33 -20.30 -16.57 2.03
N PRO A 34 -21.50 -16.09 2.46
CA PRO A 34 -21.72 -14.67 2.70
C PRO A 34 -20.75 -14.08 3.72
N ILE A 35 -20.22 -12.89 3.42
CA ILE A 35 -19.22 -12.22 4.26
C ILE A 35 -19.82 -11.88 5.62
N GLN A 36 -19.14 -12.34 6.69
CA GLN A 36 -19.45 -12.02 8.07
C GLN A 36 -18.47 -10.98 8.60
N TYR A 37 -18.97 -9.98 9.33
CA TYR A 37 -18.16 -8.85 9.79
C TYR A 37 -16.99 -9.29 10.68
N GLU A 38 -17.24 -10.15 11.68
CA GLU A 38 -16.22 -10.60 12.61
C GLU A 38 -15.11 -11.38 11.91
N ALA A 39 -15.47 -12.21 10.94
CA ALA A 39 -14.52 -12.99 10.15
C ALA A 39 -13.67 -12.07 9.24
N LEU A 40 -14.31 -11.13 8.54
CA LEU A 40 -13.63 -10.14 7.68
C LEU A 40 -12.58 -9.33 8.45
N MET A 41 -12.90 -8.98 9.70
CA MET A 41 -12.01 -8.20 10.57
C MET A 41 -10.83 -9.01 11.13
N GLN A 42 -10.81 -10.33 10.97
CA GLN A 42 -9.74 -11.23 11.44
C GLN A 42 -8.83 -11.74 10.31
N MET A 43 -9.02 -11.26 9.08
CA MET A 43 -8.20 -11.63 7.92
C MET A 43 -6.86 -10.88 7.91
N ASP A 44 -5.83 -11.52 8.46
CA ASP A 44 -4.52 -10.90 8.70
C ASP A 44 -3.72 -10.66 7.43
N TYR A 45 -3.81 -11.57 6.46
CA TYR A 45 -3.07 -11.42 5.21
C TYR A 45 -3.70 -10.36 4.32
N LEU A 46 -5.04 -10.30 4.25
CA LEU A 46 -5.76 -9.18 3.66
C LEU A 46 -5.35 -7.84 4.29
N ASP A 47 -5.25 -7.78 5.63
CA ASP A 47 -4.73 -6.59 6.32
C ASP A 47 -3.30 -6.24 5.89
N SER A 48 -2.44 -7.25 5.77
CA SER A 48 -1.05 -7.08 5.35
C SER A 48 -0.95 -6.52 3.93
N VAL A 49 -1.74 -7.08 3.00
CA VAL A 49 -1.83 -6.64 1.59
C VAL A 49 -2.34 -5.20 1.50
N LEU A 50 -3.38 -4.86 2.27
CA LEU A 50 -3.95 -3.51 2.29
C LEU A 50 -2.95 -2.47 2.80
N ASN A 51 -2.25 -2.78 3.89
CA ASN A 51 -1.30 -1.86 4.46
C ASN A 51 -0.09 -1.64 3.53
N GLU A 52 0.41 -2.70 2.90
CA GLU A 52 1.50 -2.57 1.92
C GLU A 52 1.06 -1.79 0.66
N SER A 53 -0.19 -2.01 0.22
CA SER A 53 -0.78 -1.21 -0.87
C SER A 53 -0.84 0.27 -0.51
N LEU A 54 -1.24 0.60 0.71
CA LEU A 54 -1.33 1.97 1.20
C LEU A 54 0.06 2.62 1.46
N ARG A 55 1.09 1.82 1.78
CA ARG A 55 2.47 2.28 1.88
C ARG A 55 3.01 2.69 0.51
N LEU A 56 2.86 1.82 -0.48
CA LEU A 56 3.35 2.10 -1.83
C LEU A 56 2.47 3.12 -2.55
N TYR A 57 1.17 3.12 -2.32
CA TYR A 57 0.20 3.96 -3.01
C TYR A 57 -0.67 4.70 -2.01
N PRO A 58 -0.11 5.67 -1.26
CA PRO A 58 -0.86 6.42 -0.26
C PRO A 58 -1.91 7.30 -0.94
N ILE A 59 -3.07 7.43 -0.28
CA ILE A 59 -4.20 8.25 -0.76
C ILE A 59 -3.78 9.71 -0.96
N ALA A 60 -2.91 10.21 -0.08
CA ALA A 60 -2.30 11.52 -0.18
C ALA A 60 -0.77 11.38 -0.19
N ALA A 61 -0.13 11.88 -1.24
CA ALA A 61 1.34 11.86 -1.39
C ALA A 61 2.07 12.84 -0.45
N ARG A 62 1.33 13.78 0.16
CA ARG A 62 1.83 14.68 1.20
C ARG A 62 0.71 15.11 2.14
N LEU A 63 1.08 15.48 3.37
CA LEU A 63 0.19 16.07 4.37
C LEU A 63 0.69 17.47 4.72
N GLU A 64 -0.22 18.43 4.88
CA GLU A 64 0.15 19.82 5.14
C GLU A 64 -0.49 20.33 6.44
N ARG A 65 0.22 21.20 7.15
CA ARG A 65 -0.25 21.92 8.34
C ARG A 65 0.22 23.37 8.27
N VAL A 66 -0.59 24.29 8.78
CA VAL A 66 -0.21 25.70 8.94
C VAL A 66 0.03 25.97 10.42
N ALA A 67 1.22 26.51 10.75
CA ALA A 67 1.58 26.86 12.11
C ALA A 67 0.72 28.03 12.61
N LYS A 68 -0.11 27.82 13.63
CA LYS A 68 -1.00 28.88 14.16
C LYS A 68 -0.29 29.95 15.01
N LYS A 69 0.94 29.66 15.43
CA LYS A 69 1.83 30.54 16.19
C LYS A 69 3.27 30.13 15.91
N THR A 70 4.21 31.02 16.16
CA THR A 70 5.64 30.66 16.13
C THR A 70 5.91 29.62 17.21
N VAL A 71 6.56 28.52 16.83
CA VAL A 71 6.94 27.42 17.72
C VAL A 71 8.39 27.03 17.46
N GLU A 72 9.08 26.54 18.48
CA GLU A 72 10.40 25.94 18.33
C GLU A 72 10.28 24.43 18.56
N ILE A 73 10.76 23.64 17.60
CA ILE A 73 10.76 22.17 17.65
C ILE A 73 12.16 21.70 17.35
N ASN A 74 12.80 20.98 18.28
CA ASN A 74 14.17 20.46 18.14
C ASN A 74 15.19 21.53 17.70
N GLY A 75 15.08 22.75 18.26
CA GLY A 75 15.94 23.89 17.90
C GLY A 75 15.58 24.58 16.58
N ILE A 76 14.55 24.11 15.85
CA ILE A 76 14.05 24.71 14.62
C ILE A 76 12.89 25.65 14.95
N VAL A 77 13.07 26.94 14.68
CA VAL A 77 11.99 27.93 14.80
C VAL A 77 11.10 27.86 13.57
N ILE A 78 9.85 27.48 13.77
CA ILE A 78 8.79 27.49 12.76
C ILE A 78 7.93 28.73 12.97
N PRO A 79 7.98 29.72 12.07
CA PRO A 79 7.19 30.94 12.20
C PRO A 79 5.67 30.67 12.15
N LYS A 80 4.90 31.55 12.77
CA LYS A 80 3.45 31.63 12.53
C LYS A 80 3.17 31.71 11.02
N ASP A 81 2.09 31.05 10.59
CA ASP A 81 1.58 30.97 9.23
C ASP A 81 2.49 30.20 8.25
N CYS A 82 3.59 29.60 8.73
CA CYS A 82 4.42 28.69 7.94
C CYS A 82 3.66 27.39 7.61
N VAL A 83 3.78 26.95 6.34
CA VAL A 83 3.28 25.65 5.89
C VAL A 83 4.33 24.58 6.16
N ILE A 84 3.96 23.59 6.95
CA ILE A 84 4.74 22.39 7.22
C ILE A 84 4.18 21.28 6.36
N MET A 85 5.04 20.64 5.58
CA MET A 85 4.68 19.54 4.69
C MET A 85 5.38 18.25 5.13
N VAL A 86 4.61 17.17 5.24
CA VAL A 86 5.11 15.82 5.50
C VAL A 86 5.01 15.03 4.20
N PRO A 87 6.14 14.64 3.58
CA PRO A 87 6.16 13.96 2.28
C PRO A 87 5.89 12.46 2.45
N THR A 88 4.63 12.06 2.63
CA THR A 88 4.25 10.65 2.86
C THR A 88 4.70 9.72 1.74
N TRP A 89 4.64 10.14 0.47
CA TRP A 89 5.12 9.32 -0.66
C TRP A 89 6.60 8.95 -0.53
N THR A 90 7.45 9.92 -0.21
CA THR A 90 8.89 9.74 -0.05
C THR A 90 9.21 8.98 1.24
N LEU A 91 8.55 9.35 2.35
CA LEU A 91 8.72 8.71 3.65
C LEU A 91 8.40 7.21 3.61
N HIS A 92 7.36 6.82 2.86
CA HIS A 92 6.97 5.42 2.71
C HIS A 92 7.93 4.62 1.81
N ARG A 93 8.87 5.28 1.14
CA ARG A 93 9.89 4.70 0.25
C ARG A 93 11.32 4.94 0.71
N ASP A 94 11.50 5.49 1.90
CA ASP A 94 12.82 5.80 2.43
C ASP A 94 13.59 4.49 2.68
N PRO A 95 14.73 4.24 2.01
CA PRO A 95 15.51 3.01 2.18
C PRO A 95 16.16 2.89 3.57
N GLU A 96 16.26 3.97 4.34
CA GLU A 96 16.73 3.92 5.74
C GLU A 96 15.65 3.36 6.68
N ILE A 97 14.38 3.45 6.28
CA ILE A 97 13.23 2.97 7.06
C ILE A 97 12.72 1.63 6.51
N TRP A 98 12.67 1.48 5.18
CA TRP A 98 12.05 0.35 4.50
C TRP A 98 13.10 -0.37 3.64
N SER A 99 13.46 -1.61 4.00
CA SER A 99 14.30 -2.48 3.16
C SER A 99 13.61 -2.73 1.82
N ASP A 100 14.29 -2.68 0.67
CA ASP A 100 13.66 -2.86 -0.66
C ASP A 100 12.36 -2.03 -0.84
N PRO A 101 12.44 -0.69 -0.74
CA PRO A 101 11.28 0.17 -0.52
C PRO A 101 10.26 0.16 -1.66
N GLU A 102 10.68 -0.15 -2.89
CA GLU A 102 9.79 -0.22 -4.06
C GLU A 102 9.13 -1.59 -4.23
N GLU A 103 9.59 -2.62 -3.53
CA GLU A 103 9.03 -3.97 -3.64
C GLU A 103 7.75 -4.09 -2.79
N PHE A 104 6.72 -4.69 -3.38
CA PHE A 104 5.46 -5.01 -2.70
C PHE A 104 5.64 -6.25 -1.80
N LYS A 105 5.79 -6.03 -0.49
CA LYS A 105 5.99 -7.08 0.53
C LYS A 105 4.94 -6.98 1.65
N PRO A 106 3.76 -7.62 1.51
CA PRO A 106 2.74 -7.66 2.56
C PRO A 106 3.27 -8.08 3.93
N GLU A 107 4.26 -8.98 3.95
CA GLU A 107 4.87 -9.54 5.13
C GLU A 107 5.49 -8.49 6.07
N ARG A 108 5.77 -7.26 5.61
CA ARG A 108 6.14 -6.12 6.49
C ARG A 108 5.07 -5.84 7.54
N PHE A 109 3.81 -6.02 7.18
CA PHE A 109 2.65 -5.73 8.01
C PHE A 109 2.07 -6.98 8.66
N SER A 110 2.83 -8.09 8.71
CA SER A 110 2.43 -9.29 9.42
C SER A 110 2.19 -9.01 10.91
N LYS A 111 1.47 -9.90 11.59
CA LYS A 111 1.21 -9.78 13.03
C LYS A 111 2.49 -9.63 13.86
N GLU A 112 3.57 -10.29 13.45
CA GLU A 112 4.87 -10.30 14.11
C GLU A 112 5.64 -9.01 13.85
N ASN A 113 5.54 -8.46 12.63
CA ASN A 113 6.34 -7.30 12.21
C ASN A 113 5.66 -5.96 12.49
N LYS A 114 4.32 -5.90 12.51
CA LYS A 114 3.56 -4.64 12.63
C LYS A 114 3.92 -3.81 13.85
N GLU A 115 4.30 -4.45 14.96
CA GLU A 115 4.64 -3.75 16.22
C GLU A 115 6.02 -3.08 16.16
N SER A 116 6.86 -3.50 15.21
CA SER A 116 8.19 -2.90 14.98
C SER A 116 8.14 -1.64 14.11
N ILE A 117 7.02 -1.36 13.45
CA ILE A 117 6.86 -0.21 12.56
C ILE A 117 6.58 1.03 13.39
N ASP A 118 7.43 2.05 13.27
CA ASP A 118 7.17 3.35 13.88
C ASP A 118 5.91 3.97 13.25
N PRO A 119 4.86 4.28 14.02
CA PRO A 119 3.60 4.83 13.50
C PRO A 119 3.77 6.20 12.81
N TYR A 120 4.88 6.91 13.03
CA TYR A 120 5.20 8.16 12.34
C TYR A 120 6.00 7.96 11.04
N THR A 121 6.37 6.73 10.72
CA THR A 121 6.93 6.36 9.41
C THR A 121 5.87 5.81 8.46
N TYR A 122 4.76 5.29 9.00
CA TYR A 122 3.61 4.78 8.25
C TYR A 122 2.32 5.55 8.58
N MET A 123 1.99 6.52 7.73
CA MET A 123 0.87 7.47 7.93
C MET A 123 -0.07 7.58 6.71
N PRO A 124 -0.63 6.47 6.18
CA PRO A 124 -1.49 6.49 4.99
C PRO A 124 -2.80 7.27 5.21
N PHE A 125 -3.24 7.39 6.46
CA PHE A 125 -4.42 8.14 6.88
C PHE A 125 -4.07 9.38 7.73
N GLY A 126 -2.79 9.77 7.73
CA GLY A 126 -2.25 10.79 8.63
C GLY A 126 -2.17 10.36 10.10
N ALA A 127 -1.64 11.24 10.94
CA ALA A 127 -1.44 11.00 12.36
C ALA A 127 -1.96 12.16 13.23
N GLY A 128 -2.13 11.87 14.53
CA GLY A 128 -2.56 12.84 15.54
C GLY A 128 -4.04 13.25 15.44
N PRO A 129 -4.45 14.39 16.05
CA PRO A 129 -5.86 14.82 16.16
C PRO A 129 -6.55 15.15 14.83
N ARG A 130 -5.80 15.12 13.73
CA ARG A 130 -6.28 15.39 12.37
C ARG A 130 -6.03 14.19 11.45
N ASN A 131 -5.98 12.99 12.03
CA ASN A 131 -6.02 11.75 11.27
C ASN A 131 -7.38 11.62 10.55
N CYS A 132 -7.41 10.78 9.51
CA CYS A 132 -8.61 10.58 8.72
C CYS A 132 -9.74 10.02 9.59
N ILE A 133 -10.82 10.79 9.75
CA ILE A 133 -12.03 10.37 10.46
C ILE A 133 -12.70 9.15 9.79
N GLY A 134 -12.51 8.99 8.48
CA GLY A 134 -13.07 7.91 7.67
C GLY A 134 -12.23 6.64 7.63
N MET A 135 -11.07 6.58 8.30
CA MET A 135 -10.13 5.45 8.20
C MET A 135 -10.80 4.09 8.42
N ARG A 136 -11.56 3.94 9.51
CA ARG A 136 -12.22 2.66 9.84
C ARG A 136 -13.25 2.26 8.80
N PHE A 137 -14.06 3.21 8.35
CA PHE A 137 -15.06 2.97 7.32
C PHE A 137 -14.42 2.57 5.99
N ALA A 138 -13.38 3.29 5.56
CA ALA A 138 -12.67 3.01 4.32
C ALA A 138 -12.05 1.60 4.34
N LEU A 139 -11.36 1.22 5.42
CA LEU A 139 -10.75 -0.10 5.54
C LEU A 139 -11.80 -1.22 5.49
N ILE A 140 -12.94 -1.08 6.17
CA ILE A 140 -14.03 -2.07 6.10
C ILE A 140 -14.58 -2.18 4.68
N MET A 141 -14.85 -1.05 4.02
CA MET A 141 -15.40 -1.05 2.66
C MET A 141 -14.45 -1.66 1.64
N ILE A 142 -13.15 -1.35 1.75
CA ILE A 142 -12.14 -1.92 0.84
C ILE A 142 -12.01 -3.43 1.09
N LYS A 143 -11.93 -3.87 2.35
CA LYS A 143 -11.91 -5.31 2.68
C LYS A 143 -13.11 -6.04 2.10
N LEU A 144 -14.32 -5.50 2.33
CA LEU A 144 -15.55 -6.07 1.81
C LEU A 144 -15.52 -6.20 0.29
N ALA A 145 -15.15 -5.12 -0.41
CA ALA A 145 -15.07 -5.11 -1.87
C ALA A 145 -14.03 -6.11 -2.40
N MET A 146 -12.85 -6.18 -1.77
CA MET A 146 -11.80 -7.11 -2.17
C MET A 146 -12.25 -8.57 -2.02
N VAL A 147 -12.88 -8.92 -0.91
CA VAL A 147 -13.37 -10.29 -0.68
C VAL A 147 -14.48 -10.64 -1.66
N GLU A 148 -15.48 -9.78 -1.87
CA GLU A 148 -16.57 -10.02 -2.84
C GLU A 148 -16.03 -10.27 -4.26
N ILE A 149 -15.08 -9.44 -4.68
CA ILE A 149 -14.46 -9.56 -6.00
C ILE A 149 -13.67 -10.87 -6.10
N LEU A 150 -12.83 -11.18 -5.11
CA LEU A 150 -11.93 -12.35 -5.15
C LEU A 150 -12.64 -13.69 -4.90
N GLN A 151 -13.80 -13.70 -4.24
CA GLN A 151 -14.68 -14.87 -4.20
C GLN A 151 -15.31 -15.15 -5.58
N SER A 152 -15.44 -14.13 -6.42
CA SER A 152 -16.13 -14.20 -7.70
C SER A 152 -15.17 -14.41 -8.88
N PHE A 153 -13.97 -13.86 -8.79
CA PHE A 153 -13.02 -13.75 -9.90
C PHE A 153 -11.59 -14.07 -9.46
N THR A 154 -10.87 -14.81 -10.30
CA THR A 154 -9.42 -14.94 -10.24
C THR A 154 -8.80 -14.04 -11.29
N PHE A 155 -7.94 -13.12 -10.86
CA PHE A 155 -7.21 -12.25 -11.78
C PHE A 155 -5.99 -12.96 -12.36
N SER A 156 -5.77 -12.75 -13.66
CA SER A 156 -4.56 -13.15 -14.37
C SER A 156 -4.11 -12.02 -15.28
N VAL A 157 -2.82 -11.96 -15.54
CA VAL A 157 -2.22 -11.00 -16.46
C VAL A 157 -2.33 -11.54 -17.88
N CYS A 158 -2.72 -10.71 -18.82
CA CYS A 158 -2.72 -11.00 -20.26
C CYS A 158 -1.74 -10.08 -21.01
N ASP A 159 -1.47 -10.37 -22.28
CA ASP A 159 -0.49 -9.63 -23.10
C ASP A 159 -0.82 -8.14 -23.22
N GLU A 160 -2.10 -7.77 -23.09
CA GLU A 160 -2.60 -6.39 -23.12
C GLU A 160 -2.53 -5.70 -21.76
N THR A 161 -2.18 -6.40 -20.68
CA THR A 161 -2.10 -5.81 -19.33
C THR A 161 -0.92 -4.85 -19.27
N GLU A 162 -1.22 -3.55 -19.11
CA GLU A 162 -0.19 -2.54 -18.88
C GLU A 162 0.48 -2.75 -17.51
N VAL A 163 1.60 -3.45 -17.53
CA VAL A 163 2.49 -3.58 -16.39
C VAL A 163 3.25 -2.27 -16.22
N ARG A 164 3.12 -1.63 -15.05
CA ARG A 164 4.03 -0.54 -14.66
C ARG A 164 5.46 -1.10 -14.63
N ARG A 165 6.31 -0.58 -15.50
CA ARG A 165 7.72 -0.95 -15.63
C ARG A 165 8.55 -0.42 -14.46
N SER A 166 9.73 -1.00 -14.20
CA SER A 166 10.64 -0.48 -13.18
C SER A 166 10.99 1.00 -13.43
N PRO A 167 11.36 1.76 -12.38
CA PRO A 167 11.83 3.13 -12.54
C PRO A 167 12.96 3.26 -13.58
N GLU A 168 13.86 2.28 -13.64
CA GLU A 168 14.99 2.22 -14.60
C GLU A 168 14.54 2.17 -16.07
N GLN A 169 13.43 1.48 -16.36
CA GLN A 169 12.87 1.39 -17.70
C GLN A 169 12.08 2.66 -18.07
N THR A 170 11.54 3.36 -17.08
CA THR A 170 10.83 4.65 -17.27
C THR A 170 11.80 5.76 -17.67
N GLU A 171 13.00 5.78 -17.08
CA GLU A 171 14.05 6.76 -17.40
C GLU A 171 14.59 6.61 -18.84
N TYR A 172 14.73 5.37 -19.31
CA TYR A 172 15.17 5.05 -20.68
C TYR A 172 14.20 5.56 -21.76
N ASP A 173 12.89 5.48 -21.50
CA ASP A 173 11.85 5.93 -22.43
C ASP A 173 11.69 7.47 -22.44
N ILE A 174 11.87 8.14 -21.29
CA ILE A 174 11.91 9.62 -21.21
C ILE A 174 13.09 10.17 -22.03
N ILE A 175 14.25 9.54 -21.91
CA ILE A 175 15.43 9.92 -22.70
C ILE A 175 15.14 9.71 -24.19
N LYS A 176 14.60 8.55 -24.61
CA LYS A 176 14.26 8.33 -26.03
C LYS A 176 13.25 9.33 -26.58
N TYR A 177 12.22 9.69 -25.82
CA TYR A 177 11.22 10.68 -26.26
C TYR A 177 11.81 12.09 -26.41
N GLN A 178 12.77 12.48 -25.57
CA GLN A 178 13.43 13.79 -25.69
C GLN A 178 14.39 13.89 -26.89
N TYR A 179 14.92 12.76 -27.39
CA TYR A 179 15.85 12.74 -28.53
C TYR A 179 15.19 12.46 -29.90
N HIS A 180 13.87 12.31 -29.97
CA HIS A 180 13.12 12.08 -31.22
C HIS A 180 12.02 13.12 -31.47
N SER A 181 12.15 14.33 -30.88
CA SER A 181 11.32 15.50 -31.22
C SER A 181 12.13 16.62 -31.86
#